data_AF-A0A382YZQ7-F1
#
_entry.id   AF-A0A382YZQ7-F1
#
_cell.length_a   1.000
_cell.length_b   1.000
_cell.length_c   1.000
_cell.angle_alpha   90.00
_cell.angle_beta   90.00
_cell.angle_gamma   90.00
#
_symmetry.space_group_name_H-M   'P 1'
#
loop_
_entity.id
_entity.type
_entity.pdbx_description
1 polymer ?
#
loop_
_entity_poly.entity_id
_entity_poly.type
_entity_poly.pdbx_seq_one_letter_code
_entity_poly.pdbx_strand_id
1 'polypeptide(L)'
;NDADLLAFLNTTEEAFLDLAIATPDDELAEQVVASSGRSMAEIDEFNTQQLDREPEDDLHRRLLKERIEAYAPERTDIKTVLKSIELDDWGAFRDTDLTAAPPRTAYIKTVLGIVAAARMADKARASRIDKLGGYYLYGDDSYLDRQILELLGIDAATFAESAWLNPNDVELGEWLLERIKPLSTGTVSAFNARMSLHGIATPGYEERFAKRRDEVCGKGRNDITTYFELMDIDDQDHFEIVDLERRPPRSPYDASVAGI
;
A
#
# COMPACT_ATOMS: atom_id res chain seq x y z
N ASN A 1 16.03 13.52 -15.56
CA ASN A 1 17.37 12.97 -15.31
C ASN A 1 17.95 13.80 -14.19
N ASP A 2 18.41 13.18 -13.12
CA ASP A 2 18.86 13.85 -11.89
C ASP A 2 19.96 14.86 -12.18
N ALA A 3 20.83 14.60 -13.17
CA ALA A 3 21.86 15.56 -13.58
C ALA A 3 21.29 16.91 -14.04
N ASP A 4 20.19 16.90 -14.82
CA ASP A 4 19.56 18.12 -15.31
C ASP A 4 18.89 18.90 -14.17
N LEU A 5 18.28 18.18 -13.23
CA LEU A 5 17.64 18.76 -12.05
C LEU A 5 18.66 19.38 -11.10
N LEU A 6 19.74 18.65 -10.78
CA LEU A 6 20.80 19.15 -9.89
C LEU A 6 21.51 20.36 -10.50
N ALA A 7 21.77 20.34 -11.82
CA ALA A 7 22.32 21.48 -12.53
C ALA A 7 21.36 22.68 -12.51
N PHE A 8 20.05 22.47 -12.71
CA PHE A 8 19.05 23.53 -12.58
C PHE A 8 19.03 24.10 -11.15
N LEU A 9 19.07 23.25 -10.13
CA LEU A 9 19.09 23.64 -8.73
C LEU A 9 20.43 24.20 -8.25
N ASN A 10 21.43 24.34 -9.11
CA ASN A 10 22.78 24.82 -8.77
C ASN A 10 23.42 24.04 -7.61
N THR A 11 23.20 22.72 -7.57
CA THR A 11 23.71 21.84 -6.51
C THR A 11 24.42 20.62 -7.09
N THR A 12 25.12 19.87 -6.24
CA THR A 12 25.72 18.58 -6.56
C THR A 12 24.92 17.44 -5.93
N GLU A 13 25.13 16.23 -6.42
CA GLU A 13 24.52 15.03 -5.84
C GLU A 13 24.89 14.87 -4.35
N GLU A 14 26.17 15.04 -4.01
CA GLU A 14 26.67 14.97 -2.62
C GLU A 14 26.03 16.04 -1.73
N ALA A 15 25.97 17.29 -2.19
CA ALA A 15 25.39 18.38 -1.40
C ALA A 15 23.87 18.22 -1.24
N PHE A 16 23.17 17.75 -2.27
CA PHE A 16 21.75 17.45 -2.18
C PHE A 16 21.48 16.28 -1.22
N LEU A 17 22.29 15.22 -1.29
CA LEU A 17 22.18 14.06 -0.39
C LEU A 17 22.41 14.44 1.07
N ASP A 18 23.48 15.20 1.36
CA ASP A 18 23.77 15.67 2.72
C ASP A 18 22.60 16.50 3.28
N LEU A 19 21.99 17.34 2.44
CA LEU A 19 20.83 18.13 2.82
C LEU A 19 19.60 17.25 3.08
N ALA A 20 19.32 16.29 2.20
CA ALA A 20 18.18 15.38 2.32
C ALA A 20 18.29 14.47 3.55
N ILE A 21 19.50 14.08 3.95
CA ILE A 21 19.74 13.30 5.18
C ILE A 21 19.51 14.15 6.43
N ALA A 22 19.90 15.43 6.39
CA ALA A 22 19.87 16.31 7.54
C ALA A 22 18.51 16.99 7.78
N THR A 23 17.66 17.09 6.74
CA THR A 23 16.46 17.92 6.73
C THR A 23 15.20 17.06 6.52
N PRO A 24 14.15 17.23 7.34
CA PRO A 24 12.84 16.62 7.09
C PRO A 24 12.25 17.00 5.72
N ASP A 25 11.48 16.11 5.10
CA ASP A 25 10.93 16.31 3.74
C ASP A 25 10.09 17.59 3.60
N ASP A 26 9.34 17.98 4.64
CA ASP A 26 8.51 19.19 4.64
C ASP A 26 9.32 20.49 4.63
N GLU A 27 10.56 20.46 5.13
CA GLU A 27 11.49 21.59 5.10
C GLU A 27 12.48 21.52 3.93
N LEU A 28 12.72 20.33 3.38
CA LEU A 28 13.73 20.09 2.34
C LEU A 28 13.44 20.92 1.08
N ALA A 29 12.18 20.95 0.64
CA ALA A 29 11.78 21.70 -0.54
C ALA A 29 12.10 23.21 -0.41
N GLU A 30 11.81 23.81 0.74
CA GLU A 30 12.08 25.23 0.98
C GLU A 30 13.59 25.52 0.96
N GLN A 31 14.39 24.66 1.58
CA GLN A 31 15.85 24.84 1.65
C GLN A 31 16.53 24.62 0.28
N VAL A 32 16.08 23.64 -0.49
CA VAL A 32 16.56 23.38 -1.86
C VAL A 32 16.25 24.57 -2.77
N VAL A 33 15.03 25.09 -2.73
CA VAL A 33 14.65 26.26 -3.54
C VAL A 33 15.44 27.49 -3.11
N ALA A 34 15.57 27.75 -1.81
CA ALA A 34 16.32 28.89 -1.30
C ALA A 34 17.81 28.84 -1.69
N SER A 35 18.44 27.67 -1.60
CA SER A 35 19.85 27.48 -1.96
C SER A 35 20.12 27.52 -3.47
N SER A 36 19.13 27.14 -4.28
CA SER A 36 19.25 27.17 -5.74
C SER A 36 19.34 28.58 -6.34
N GLY A 37 18.81 29.58 -5.63
CA GLY A 37 18.69 30.96 -6.14
C GLY A 37 17.68 31.11 -7.27
N ARG A 38 16.82 30.12 -7.53
CA ARG A 38 15.80 30.16 -8.58
C ARG A 38 14.56 30.92 -8.15
N SER A 39 14.04 31.71 -9.07
CA SER A 39 12.72 32.32 -8.92
C SER A 39 11.61 31.29 -9.18
N MET A 40 10.42 31.56 -8.66
CA MET A 40 9.25 30.71 -8.91
C MET A 40 8.95 30.58 -10.42
N ALA A 41 9.13 31.66 -11.19
CA ALA A 41 8.91 31.64 -12.63
C ALA A 41 9.90 30.71 -13.37
N GLU A 42 11.17 30.69 -12.97
CA GLU A 42 12.16 29.75 -13.53
C GLU A 42 11.82 28.29 -13.19
N ILE A 43 11.32 28.05 -11.96
CA ILE A 43 10.90 26.72 -11.52
C ILE A 43 9.68 26.26 -12.34
N ASP A 44 8.69 27.13 -12.53
CA ASP A 44 7.49 26.82 -13.32
C ASP A 44 7.84 26.54 -14.78
N GLU A 45 8.77 27.31 -15.37
CA GLU A 45 9.26 27.09 -16.73
C GLU A 45 10.00 25.75 -16.85
N PHE A 46 10.90 25.46 -15.91
CA PHE A 46 11.62 24.18 -15.87
C PHE A 46 10.65 23.00 -15.73
N ASN A 47 9.69 23.09 -14.81
CA ASN A 47 8.67 22.06 -14.59
C ASN A 47 7.84 21.82 -15.86
N THR A 48 7.40 22.89 -16.52
CA THR A 48 6.66 22.79 -17.79
C THR A 48 7.49 22.06 -18.85
N GLN A 49 8.77 22.42 -18.99
CA GLN A 49 9.68 21.75 -19.91
C GLN A 49 9.87 20.26 -19.59
N GLN A 50 10.01 19.90 -18.30
CA GLN A 50 10.15 18.49 -17.91
C GLN A 50 8.87 17.69 -18.14
N LEU A 51 7.70 18.27 -17.84
CA LEU A 51 6.39 17.63 -18.04
C LEU A 51 6.09 17.37 -19.52
N ASP A 52 6.50 18.28 -20.40
CA ASP A 52 6.28 18.22 -21.85
C ASP A 52 7.38 17.43 -22.59
N ARG A 53 8.43 16.98 -21.90
CA ARG A 53 9.58 16.31 -22.52
C ARG A 53 9.20 14.98 -23.15
N GLU A 54 9.29 14.87 -24.47
CA GLU A 54 9.16 13.60 -25.20
C GLU A 54 10.50 12.83 -25.23
N PRO A 55 10.48 11.48 -25.43
CA PRO A 55 11.69 10.70 -25.65
C PRO A 55 12.53 11.21 -26.83
N GLU A 56 13.83 11.42 -26.61
CA GLU A 56 14.72 11.99 -27.64
C GLU A 56 15.45 10.92 -28.46
N ASP A 57 15.71 9.74 -27.88
CA ASP A 57 16.40 8.63 -28.54
C ASP A 57 15.50 7.42 -28.84
N ASP A 58 16.00 6.53 -29.70
CA ASP A 58 15.28 5.36 -30.19
C ASP A 58 14.97 4.33 -29.10
N LEU A 59 15.82 4.22 -28.07
CA LEU A 59 15.60 3.31 -26.95
C LEU A 59 14.37 3.75 -26.16
N HIS A 60 14.31 5.01 -25.74
CA HIS A 60 13.19 5.51 -24.94
C HIS A 60 11.88 5.61 -25.74
N ARG A 61 11.94 5.92 -27.04
CA ARG A 61 10.75 5.83 -27.93
C ARG A 61 10.19 4.42 -27.98
N ARG A 62 11.06 3.41 -28.09
CA ARG A 62 10.66 1.99 -28.09
C ARG A 62 10.09 1.57 -26.74
N LEU A 63 10.75 1.92 -25.63
CA LEU A 63 10.26 1.59 -24.27
C LEU A 63 8.89 2.21 -23.99
N LEU A 64 8.67 3.47 -24.37
CA LEU A 64 7.34 4.11 -24.26
C LEU A 64 6.28 3.32 -25.03
N LYS A 65 6.58 2.91 -26.27
CA LYS A 65 5.66 2.11 -27.08
C LYS A 65 5.35 0.75 -26.42
N GLU A 66 6.37 0.03 -25.98
CA GLU A 66 6.22 -1.28 -25.31
C GLU A 66 5.35 -1.15 -24.04
N ARG A 67 5.54 -0.09 -23.24
CA ARG A 67 4.71 0.19 -22.04
C ARG A 67 3.26 0.51 -22.38
N ILE A 68 3.02 1.35 -23.39
CA ILE A 68 1.65 1.64 -23.86
C ILE A 68 0.97 0.34 -24.31
N GLU A 69 1.64 -0.47 -25.13
CA GLU A 69 1.09 -1.75 -25.60
C GLU A 69 0.78 -2.70 -24.44
N ALA A 70 1.63 -2.75 -23.42
CA ALA A 70 1.45 -3.63 -22.26
C ALA A 70 0.34 -3.17 -21.32
N TYR A 71 0.22 -1.87 -21.07
CA TYR A 71 -0.55 -1.34 -19.93
C TYR A 71 -1.74 -0.47 -20.32
N ALA A 72 -1.69 0.21 -21.46
CA ALA A 72 -2.72 1.15 -21.88
C ALA A 72 -2.83 1.26 -23.41
N PRO A 73 -3.08 0.15 -24.15
CA PRO A 73 -2.99 0.13 -25.61
C PRO A 73 -3.96 1.10 -26.31
N GLU A 74 -5.04 1.47 -25.62
CA GLU A 74 -6.06 2.41 -26.11
C GLU A 74 -5.71 3.90 -25.83
N ARG A 75 -4.64 4.19 -25.08
CA ARG A 75 -4.26 5.56 -24.70
C ARG A 75 -3.27 6.16 -25.69
N THR A 76 -3.63 7.30 -26.27
CA THR A 76 -2.80 8.03 -27.26
C THR A 76 -2.19 9.33 -26.72
N ASP A 77 -2.54 9.72 -25.50
CA ASP A 77 -2.12 10.96 -24.83
C ASP A 77 -0.86 10.82 -23.97
N ILE A 78 -0.36 9.59 -23.80
CA ILE A 78 0.89 9.27 -23.11
C ILE A 78 2.04 9.42 -24.09
N LYS A 79 2.70 10.59 -24.10
CA LYS A 79 3.76 10.93 -25.05
C LYS A 79 5.07 11.36 -24.40
N THR A 80 5.00 11.80 -23.14
CA THR A 80 6.13 12.41 -22.44
C THR A 80 6.84 11.39 -21.56
N VAL A 81 8.11 11.65 -21.24
CA VAL A 81 8.94 10.74 -20.45
C VAL A 81 8.33 10.50 -19.08
N LEU A 82 7.86 11.55 -18.39
CA LEU A 82 7.26 11.41 -17.06
C LEU A 82 5.95 10.61 -17.09
N LYS A 83 5.06 10.86 -18.07
CA LYS A 83 3.86 10.02 -18.24
C LYS A 83 4.19 8.57 -18.55
N SER A 84 5.30 8.31 -19.26
CA SER A 84 5.77 6.94 -19.49
C SER A 84 6.21 6.26 -18.20
N ILE A 85 6.86 7.00 -17.29
CA ILE A 85 7.33 6.49 -16.01
C ILE A 85 6.12 6.19 -15.11
N GLU A 86 5.18 7.13 -15.00
CA GLU A 86 3.93 6.90 -14.26
C GLU A 86 3.16 5.68 -14.77
N LEU A 87 3.10 5.47 -16.09
CA LEU A 87 2.46 4.27 -16.67
C LEU A 87 3.21 2.98 -16.29
N ASP A 88 4.54 3.03 -16.26
CA ASP A 88 5.39 1.90 -15.90
C ASP A 88 5.21 1.52 -14.43
N ASP A 89 5.29 2.51 -13.54
CA ASP A 89 5.10 2.34 -12.10
C ASP A 89 3.70 1.82 -11.80
N TRP A 90 2.67 2.47 -12.35
CA TRP A 90 1.30 1.99 -12.21
C TRP A 90 1.17 0.54 -12.69
N GLY A 91 1.74 0.21 -13.86
CA GLY A 91 1.67 -1.14 -14.40
C GLY A 91 2.43 -2.19 -13.59
N ALA A 92 3.54 -1.82 -12.96
CA ALA A 92 4.34 -2.68 -12.11
C ALA A 92 3.68 -2.95 -10.74
N PHE A 93 2.91 -2.00 -10.21
CA PHE A 93 2.40 -2.05 -8.83
C PHE A 93 0.88 -2.24 -8.69
N ARG A 94 0.09 -2.10 -9.77
CA ARG A 94 -1.39 -2.25 -9.71
C ARG A 94 -1.87 -3.67 -9.40
N ASP A 95 -1.05 -4.67 -9.72
CA ASP A 95 -1.41 -6.09 -9.65
C ASP A 95 -0.81 -6.71 -8.38
N THR A 96 -1.53 -7.65 -7.75
CA THR A 96 -1.08 -8.31 -6.51
C THR A 96 -1.38 -9.81 -6.61
N ASP A 97 -0.38 -10.66 -6.38
CA ASP A 97 -0.54 -12.12 -6.45
C ASP A 97 -0.61 -12.75 -5.05
N LEU A 98 -1.82 -12.98 -4.54
CA LEU A 98 -2.04 -13.59 -3.23
C LEU A 98 -1.95 -15.12 -3.25
N THR A 99 -1.57 -15.72 -4.39
CA THR A 99 -1.15 -17.13 -4.44
C THR A 99 0.33 -17.30 -4.10
N ALA A 100 1.10 -16.20 -4.11
CA ALA A 100 2.54 -16.20 -3.86
C ALA A 100 2.94 -15.59 -2.51
N ALA A 101 2.12 -14.71 -1.93
CA ALA A 101 2.36 -14.09 -0.64
C ALA A 101 1.02 -13.70 0.04
N PRO A 102 0.96 -13.59 1.37
CA PRO A 102 -0.24 -13.12 2.04
C PRO A 102 -0.45 -11.63 1.76
N PRO A 103 -1.71 -11.14 1.81
CA PRO A 103 -1.95 -9.71 1.78
C PRO A 103 -1.38 -9.09 3.05
N ARG A 104 -1.19 -7.77 3.03
CA ARG A 104 -0.69 -7.03 4.17
C ARG A 104 -1.51 -7.33 5.42
N THR A 105 -0.86 -7.23 6.56
CA THR A 105 -1.49 -7.48 7.84
C THR A 105 -2.67 -6.54 8.13
N ALA A 106 -3.66 -7.05 8.86
CA ALA A 106 -4.85 -6.32 9.22
C ALA A 106 -4.59 -5.10 10.15
N TYR A 107 -3.44 -5.00 10.81
CA TYR A 107 -3.13 -3.87 11.68
C TYR A 107 -2.61 -2.62 10.95
N ILE A 108 -2.22 -2.73 9.68
CA ILE A 108 -1.76 -1.58 8.89
C ILE A 108 -2.91 -0.59 8.68
N LYS A 109 -2.58 0.71 8.81
CA LYS A 109 -3.52 1.85 8.76
C LYS A 109 -3.15 2.90 7.72
N THR A 110 -2.31 2.56 6.76
CA THR A 110 -1.78 3.48 5.74
C THR A 110 -2.89 4.05 4.84
N VAL A 111 -3.96 3.31 4.61
CA VAL A 111 -5.15 3.79 3.88
C VAL A 111 -6.14 4.44 4.86
N LEU A 112 -6.26 5.77 4.81
CA LEU A 112 -7.20 6.59 5.60
C LEU A 112 -7.13 6.42 7.13
N GLY A 113 -6.03 5.86 7.66
CA GLY A 113 -5.95 5.53 9.08
C GLY A 113 -6.79 4.32 9.48
N ILE A 114 -7.37 3.56 8.53
CA ILE A 114 -8.32 2.47 8.79
C ILE A 114 -7.58 1.12 8.81
N VAL A 115 -7.77 0.35 9.88
CA VAL A 115 -7.21 -1.02 9.97
C VAL A 115 -7.75 -1.90 8.85
N ALA A 116 -6.87 -2.74 8.29
CA ALA A 116 -7.15 -3.71 7.24
C ALA A 116 -7.65 -3.14 5.90
N ALA A 117 -7.73 -1.82 5.74
CA ALA A 117 -8.04 -1.22 4.43
C ALA A 117 -6.95 -1.51 3.39
N ALA A 118 -5.67 -1.46 3.81
CA ALA A 118 -4.53 -1.89 2.98
C ALA A 118 -4.62 -3.38 2.60
N ARG A 119 -4.94 -4.26 3.58
CA ARG A 119 -5.19 -5.70 3.35
C ARG A 119 -6.32 -5.92 2.33
N MET A 120 -7.40 -5.15 2.45
CA MET A 120 -8.52 -5.20 1.51
C MET A 120 -8.11 -4.74 0.11
N ALA A 121 -7.27 -3.71 -0.01
CA ALA A 121 -6.74 -3.25 -1.29
C ALA A 121 -5.93 -4.34 -2.00
N ASP A 122 -5.07 -5.06 -1.28
CA ASP A 122 -4.29 -6.18 -1.84
C ASP A 122 -5.22 -7.28 -2.37
N LYS A 123 -6.27 -7.61 -1.61
CA LYS A 123 -7.29 -8.59 -2.02
C LYS A 123 -8.09 -8.11 -3.22
N ALA A 124 -8.39 -6.82 -3.31
CA ALA A 124 -9.12 -6.24 -4.43
C ALA A 124 -8.30 -6.32 -5.72
N ARG A 125 -7.01 -5.96 -5.67
CA ARG A 125 -6.06 -6.07 -6.78
C ARG A 125 -5.91 -7.53 -7.22
N ALA A 126 -5.75 -8.44 -6.27
CA ALA A 126 -5.63 -9.86 -6.55
C ALA A 126 -6.90 -10.48 -7.15
N SER A 127 -8.08 -10.08 -6.65
CA SER A 127 -9.37 -10.52 -7.19
C SER A 127 -9.52 -10.11 -8.66
N ARG A 128 -8.95 -8.98 -9.08
CA ARG A 128 -9.08 -8.47 -10.45
C ARG A 128 -8.29 -9.28 -11.48
N ILE A 129 -7.22 -9.94 -11.06
CA ILE A 129 -6.34 -10.75 -11.90
C ILE A 129 -6.46 -12.26 -11.64
N ASP A 130 -7.52 -12.69 -10.95
CA ASP A 130 -7.75 -14.09 -10.55
C ASP A 130 -6.60 -14.70 -9.71
N LYS A 131 -5.99 -13.87 -8.86
CA LYS A 131 -4.89 -14.26 -7.95
C LYS A 131 -5.27 -14.14 -6.48
N LEU A 132 -6.56 -14.17 -6.15
CA LEU A 132 -7.04 -14.23 -4.77
C LEU A 132 -6.72 -15.60 -4.11
N GLY A 133 -6.51 -16.64 -4.92
CA GLY A 133 -6.01 -17.96 -4.49
C GLY A 133 -7.02 -18.88 -3.82
N GLY A 134 -8.30 -18.49 -3.75
CA GLY A 134 -9.37 -19.27 -3.11
C GLY A 134 -9.24 -19.41 -1.59
N TYR A 135 -8.11 -18.99 -1.02
CA TYR A 135 -7.85 -18.94 0.42
C TYR A 135 -8.40 -17.65 1.05
N TYR A 136 -8.37 -16.54 0.30
CA TYR A 136 -8.93 -15.27 0.73
C TYR A 136 -10.32 -15.04 0.13
N LEU A 137 -11.17 -14.34 0.89
CA LEU A 137 -12.47 -13.86 0.44
C LEU A 137 -12.42 -12.35 0.27
N TYR A 138 -12.99 -11.78 -0.79
CA TYR A 138 -13.00 -10.33 -1.02
C TYR A 138 -14.40 -9.74 -0.90
N GLY A 139 -14.50 -8.48 -0.46
CA GLY A 139 -15.75 -7.71 -0.51
C GLY A 139 -16.83 -8.31 0.38
N ASP A 140 -18.03 -8.52 -0.16
CA ASP A 140 -19.20 -8.96 0.62
C ASP A 140 -19.03 -10.35 1.27
N ASP A 141 -18.16 -11.19 0.72
CA ASP A 141 -17.88 -12.52 1.27
C ASP A 141 -16.96 -12.47 2.51
N SER A 142 -16.25 -11.36 2.72
CA SER A 142 -15.39 -11.13 3.89
C SER A 142 -16.09 -10.27 4.93
N TYR A 143 -16.21 -10.77 6.16
CA TYR A 143 -16.79 -9.98 7.26
C TYR A 143 -16.04 -8.66 7.49
N LEU A 144 -14.70 -8.69 7.49
CA LEU A 144 -13.88 -7.51 7.73
C LEU A 144 -14.04 -6.47 6.60
N ASP A 145 -14.04 -6.93 5.35
CA ASP A 145 -14.18 -6.07 4.17
C ASP A 145 -15.57 -5.41 4.17
N ARG A 146 -16.64 -6.16 4.47
CA ARG A 146 -17.99 -5.59 4.65
C ARG A 146 -18.04 -4.48 5.69
N GLN A 147 -17.33 -4.63 6.80
CA GLN A 147 -17.28 -3.59 7.84
C GLN A 147 -16.56 -2.33 7.34
N ILE A 148 -15.51 -2.48 6.54
CA ILE A 148 -14.79 -1.36 5.91
C ILE A 148 -15.68 -0.68 4.86
N LEU A 149 -16.32 -1.45 3.98
CA LEU A 149 -17.24 -0.94 2.96
C LEU A 149 -18.42 -0.18 3.58
N GLU A 150 -18.99 -0.71 4.66
CA GLU A 150 -20.04 -0.04 5.43
C GLU A 150 -19.57 1.29 6.04
N LEU A 151 -18.34 1.32 6.60
CA LEU A 151 -17.75 2.55 7.13
C LEU A 151 -17.55 3.60 6.03
N LEU A 152 -17.02 3.19 4.87
CA LEU A 152 -16.75 4.06 3.74
C LEU A 152 -18.04 4.48 3.01
N GLY A 153 -19.10 3.68 3.11
CA GLY A 153 -20.36 3.90 2.41
C GLY A 153 -20.29 3.66 0.90
N ILE A 154 -19.43 2.74 0.46
CA ILE A 154 -19.25 2.37 -0.95
C ILE A 154 -19.35 0.84 -1.13
N ASP A 155 -19.54 0.38 -2.36
CA ASP A 155 -19.58 -1.04 -2.68
C ASP A 155 -18.19 -1.63 -2.98
N ALA A 156 -18.11 -2.96 -3.00
CA ALA A 156 -16.87 -3.69 -3.26
C ALA A 156 -16.29 -3.42 -4.66
N ALA A 157 -17.13 -3.12 -5.65
CA ALA A 157 -16.68 -2.84 -7.01
C ALA A 157 -15.97 -1.48 -7.09
N THR A 158 -16.56 -0.46 -6.46
CA THR A 158 -15.98 0.89 -6.35
C THR A 158 -14.64 0.86 -5.62
N PHE A 159 -14.56 0.11 -4.51
CA PHE A 159 -13.29 -0.06 -3.80
C PHE A 159 -12.25 -0.82 -4.64
N ALA A 160 -12.67 -1.83 -5.41
CA ALA A 160 -11.74 -2.57 -6.28
C ALA A 160 -11.21 -1.72 -7.43
N GLU A 161 -12.05 -0.87 -8.01
CA GLU A 161 -11.62 0.10 -9.01
C GLU A 161 -10.61 1.08 -8.41
N SER A 162 -10.89 1.62 -7.22
CA SER A 162 -10.01 2.58 -6.57
C SER A 162 -8.65 1.97 -6.23
N ALA A 163 -8.62 0.76 -5.68
CA ALA A 163 -7.39 0.06 -5.33
C ALA A 163 -6.52 -0.26 -6.55
N TRP A 164 -7.14 -0.52 -7.70
CA TRP A 164 -6.42 -0.83 -8.94
C TRP A 164 -5.91 0.43 -9.66
N LEU A 165 -6.69 1.51 -9.65
CA LEU A 165 -6.26 2.79 -10.23
C LEU A 165 -5.15 3.43 -9.40
N ASN A 166 -5.15 3.22 -8.08
CA ASN A 166 -4.24 3.85 -7.14
C ASN A 166 -3.46 2.77 -6.37
N PRO A 167 -2.32 2.29 -6.90
CA PRO A 167 -1.48 1.29 -6.22
C PRO A 167 -0.87 1.85 -4.92
N ASN A 168 -0.64 3.16 -4.86
CA ASN A 168 -0.18 3.86 -3.67
C ASN A 168 -1.32 4.05 -2.65
N ASP A 169 -1.05 3.79 -1.36
CA ASP A 169 -2.07 3.90 -0.31
C ASP A 169 -2.52 5.35 -0.03
N VAL A 170 -1.64 6.34 -0.23
CA VAL A 170 -1.95 7.77 -0.11
C VAL A 170 -2.92 8.17 -1.20
N GLU A 171 -2.59 7.90 -2.47
CA GLU A 171 -3.45 8.19 -3.63
C GLU A 171 -4.78 7.44 -3.54
N LEU A 172 -4.77 6.18 -3.07
CA LEU A 172 -5.99 5.42 -2.80
C LEU A 172 -6.85 6.13 -1.75
N GLY A 173 -6.24 6.62 -0.67
CA GLY A 173 -6.93 7.39 0.36
C GLY A 173 -7.53 8.68 -0.20
N GLU A 174 -6.75 9.47 -0.93
CA GLU A 174 -7.21 10.73 -1.55
C GLU A 174 -8.38 10.47 -2.51
N TRP A 175 -8.26 9.47 -3.38
CA TRP A 175 -9.31 9.09 -4.33
C TRP A 175 -10.61 8.70 -3.62
N LEU A 176 -10.50 7.98 -2.49
CA LEU A 176 -11.65 7.60 -1.67
C LEU A 176 -12.28 8.81 -0.99
N LEU A 177 -11.48 9.74 -0.44
CA LEU A 177 -11.99 10.94 0.24
C LEU A 177 -12.85 11.82 -0.67
N GLU A 178 -12.57 11.84 -1.98
CA GLU A 178 -13.40 12.54 -2.96
C GLU A 178 -14.80 11.92 -3.15
N ARG A 179 -15.00 10.67 -2.74
CA ARG A 179 -16.20 9.86 -3.06
C ARG A 179 -16.98 9.37 -1.85
N ILE A 180 -16.39 9.44 -0.65
CA ILE A 180 -17.05 9.05 0.59
C ILE A 180 -17.57 10.27 1.35
N LYS A 181 -18.46 10.02 2.30
CA LYS A 181 -18.84 11.07 3.27
C LYS A 181 -17.64 11.37 4.18
N PRO A 182 -17.43 12.63 4.60
CA PRO A 182 -16.34 12.98 5.50
C PRO A 182 -16.32 12.08 6.75
N LEU A 183 -15.18 11.41 6.96
CA LEU A 183 -14.95 10.57 8.13
C LEU A 183 -14.30 11.38 9.23
N SER A 184 -14.89 11.35 10.43
CA SER A 184 -14.24 11.95 11.60
C SER A 184 -13.13 11.05 12.13
N THR A 185 -12.07 11.64 12.67
CA THR A 185 -10.99 10.90 13.35
C THR A 185 -11.52 10.03 14.50
N GLY A 186 -12.55 10.50 15.21
CA GLY A 186 -13.24 9.73 16.25
C GLY A 186 -13.95 8.49 15.70
N THR A 187 -14.62 8.60 14.55
CA THR A 187 -15.27 7.47 13.87
C THR A 187 -14.24 6.41 13.47
N VAL A 188 -13.14 6.82 12.83
CA VAL A 188 -12.06 5.92 12.40
C VAL A 188 -11.41 5.25 13.62
N SER A 189 -11.13 5.99 14.68
CA SER A 189 -10.55 5.45 15.92
C SER A 189 -11.46 4.41 16.58
N ALA A 190 -12.76 4.71 16.70
CA ALA A 190 -13.74 3.77 17.26
C ALA A 190 -13.87 2.51 16.41
N PHE A 191 -13.88 2.64 15.08
CA PHE A 191 -13.87 1.51 14.17
C PHE A 191 -12.62 0.65 14.35
N ASN A 192 -11.44 1.26 14.35
CA ASN A 192 -10.17 0.57 14.50
C ASN A 192 -10.09 -0.22 15.81
N ALA A 193 -10.50 0.39 16.93
CA ALA A 193 -10.53 -0.27 18.23
C ALA A 193 -11.51 -1.47 18.21
N ARG A 194 -12.71 -1.28 17.66
CA ARG A 194 -13.71 -2.34 17.56
C ARG A 194 -13.22 -3.53 16.73
N MET A 195 -12.61 -3.27 15.57
CA MET A 195 -12.16 -4.32 14.66
C MET A 195 -10.91 -5.04 15.16
N SER A 196 -9.92 -4.31 15.70
CA SER A 196 -8.69 -4.91 16.22
C SER A 196 -8.90 -5.75 17.49
N LEU A 197 -9.92 -5.45 18.29
CA LEU A 197 -10.31 -6.22 19.48
C LEU A 197 -11.38 -7.28 19.18
N HIS A 198 -11.82 -7.42 17.92
CA HIS A 198 -12.82 -8.40 17.54
C HIS A 198 -12.27 -9.82 17.69
N GLY A 199 -12.95 -10.66 18.46
CA GLY A 199 -12.47 -12.00 18.81
C GLY A 199 -13.20 -12.63 19.99
N ILE A 200 -12.48 -13.32 20.88
CA ILE A 200 -13.06 -14.11 21.98
C ILE A 200 -13.89 -13.26 22.94
N ALA A 201 -13.51 -12.00 23.17
CA ALA A 201 -14.21 -11.09 24.08
C ALA A 201 -15.40 -10.39 23.42
N THR A 202 -15.63 -10.61 22.11
CA THR A 202 -16.79 -10.03 21.43
C THR A 202 -18.05 -10.83 21.80
N PRO A 203 -19.10 -10.18 22.35
CA PRO A 203 -20.32 -10.86 22.71
C PRO A 203 -20.95 -11.62 21.53
N GLY A 204 -21.24 -12.90 21.72
CA GLY A 204 -21.85 -13.78 20.72
C GLY A 204 -20.88 -14.37 19.70
N TYR A 205 -19.57 -14.12 19.83
CA TYR A 205 -18.52 -14.68 18.98
C TYR A 205 -17.61 -15.67 19.70
N GLU A 206 -17.82 -15.91 20.99
CA GLU A 206 -16.94 -16.70 21.86
C GLU A 206 -16.69 -18.10 21.29
N GLU A 207 -17.77 -18.84 20.98
CA GLU A 207 -17.69 -20.20 20.44
C GLU A 207 -17.12 -20.23 19.02
N ARG A 208 -17.58 -19.31 18.15
CA ARG A 208 -17.11 -19.23 16.76
C ARG A 208 -15.62 -18.91 16.69
N PHE A 209 -15.16 -17.97 17.51
CA PHE A 209 -13.75 -17.60 17.60
C PHE A 209 -12.92 -18.75 18.17
N ALA A 210 -13.34 -19.36 19.28
CA ALA A 210 -12.63 -20.47 19.89
C ALA A 210 -12.46 -21.64 18.91
N LYS A 211 -13.52 -21.97 18.15
CA LYS A 211 -13.47 -22.98 17.09
C LYS A 211 -12.45 -22.61 16.01
N ARG A 212 -12.51 -21.39 15.47
CA ARG A 212 -11.56 -20.96 14.42
C ARG A 212 -10.12 -20.92 14.93
N ARG A 213 -9.90 -20.50 16.17
CA ARG A 213 -8.57 -20.52 16.80
C ARG A 213 -8.02 -21.93 16.93
N ASP A 214 -8.84 -22.88 17.37
CA ASP A 214 -8.41 -24.27 17.49
C ASP A 214 -8.12 -24.90 16.11
N GLU A 215 -8.84 -24.49 15.06
CA GLU A 215 -8.58 -24.90 13.67
C GLU A 215 -7.23 -24.38 13.13
N VAL A 216 -6.92 -23.11 13.39
CA VAL A 216 -5.70 -22.45 12.88
C VAL A 216 -4.49 -22.80 13.75
N CYS A 217 -4.58 -22.59 15.06
CA CYS A 217 -3.43 -22.63 15.97
C CYS A 217 -3.27 -23.97 16.71
N GLY A 218 -4.23 -24.89 16.57
CA GLY A 218 -4.37 -26.06 17.43
C GLY A 218 -4.95 -25.73 18.82
N LYS A 219 -5.36 -26.79 19.52
CA LYS A 219 -6.00 -26.66 20.85
C LYS A 219 -5.01 -26.11 21.89
N GLY A 220 -5.51 -25.23 22.76
CA GLY A 220 -4.79 -24.77 23.96
C GLY A 220 -4.06 -23.43 23.82
N ARG A 221 -4.11 -22.79 22.63
CA ARG A 221 -3.58 -21.45 22.37
C ARG A 221 -4.49 -20.33 22.91
N ASN A 222 -4.76 -20.37 24.21
CA ASN A 222 -5.63 -19.40 24.89
C ASN A 222 -5.06 -17.98 24.96
N ASP A 223 -3.77 -17.82 24.65
CA ASP A 223 -3.08 -16.55 24.48
C ASP A 223 -3.60 -15.75 23.28
N ILE A 224 -4.16 -16.42 22.26
CA ILE A 224 -4.69 -15.77 21.06
C ILE A 224 -6.17 -15.42 21.28
N THR A 225 -6.48 -14.13 21.14
CA THR A 225 -7.78 -13.58 21.58
C THR A 225 -8.51 -12.78 20.50
N THR A 226 -7.84 -12.39 19.42
CA THR A 226 -8.42 -11.56 18.34
C THR A 226 -8.31 -12.23 16.97
N TYR A 227 -9.24 -11.90 16.06
CA TYR A 227 -9.21 -12.42 14.69
C TYR A 227 -8.01 -11.90 13.90
N PHE A 228 -7.49 -10.73 14.22
CA PHE A 228 -6.30 -10.21 13.55
C PHE A 228 -5.08 -11.07 13.86
N GLU A 229 -4.84 -11.42 15.14
CA GLU A 229 -3.79 -12.38 15.51
C GLU A 229 -3.96 -13.72 14.78
N LEU A 230 -5.20 -14.21 14.66
CA LEU A 230 -5.48 -15.44 13.89
C LEU A 230 -5.12 -15.29 12.41
N MET A 231 -5.47 -14.17 11.78
CA MET A 231 -5.15 -13.93 10.36
C MET A 231 -3.65 -13.98 10.11
N ASP A 232 -2.85 -13.34 10.98
CA ASP A 232 -1.39 -13.35 10.75
C ASP A 232 -0.78 -14.73 11.03
N ILE A 233 -1.30 -15.50 11.99
CA ILE A 233 -0.87 -16.88 12.23
C ILE A 233 -1.22 -17.76 11.02
N ASP A 234 -2.45 -17.65 10.53
CA ASP A 234 -2.95 -18.41 9.37
C ASP A 234 -2.15 -18.06 8.11
N ASP A 235 -1.79 -16.79 7.92
CA ASP A 235 -0.92 -16.32 6.82
C ASP A 235 0.51 -16.85 6.98
N GLN A 236 1.09 -16.80 8.20
CA GLN A 236 2.42 -17.34 8.49
C GLN A 236 2.51 -18.84 8.22
N ASP A 237 1.52 -19.60 8.68
CA ASP A 237 1.47 -21.04 8.52
C ASP A 237 1.24 -21.43 7.06
N HIS A 238 0.39 -20.69 6.32
CA HIS A 238 0.11 -20.98 4.92
C HIS A 238 1.30 -20.71 3.99
N PHE A 239 2.02 -19.61 4.20
CA PHE A 239 3.13 -19.20 3.34
C PHE A 239 4.52 -19.57 3.88
N GLU A 240 4.56 -20.25 5.03
CA GLU A 240 5.81 -20.62 5.74
C GLU A 240 6.71 -19.40 6.00
N ILE A 241 6.11 -18.24 6.26
CA ILE A 241 6.84 -16.99 6.51
C ILE A 241 7.02 -16.73 8.00
N VAL A 242 8.12 -16.04 8.35
CA VAL A 242 8.34 -15.51 9.69
C VAL A 242 8.02 -14.03 9.69
N ASP A 243 6.94 -13.64 10.36
CA ASP A 243 6.61 -12.23 10.59
C ASP A 243 7.54 -11.65 11.67
N LEU A 244 8.67 -11.10 11.22
CA LEU A 244 9.65 -10.43 12.08
C LEU A 244 9.13 -9.10 12.65
N GLU A 245 8.07 -8.50 12.08
CA GLU A 245 7.48 -7.27 12.61
C GLU A 245 6.75 -7.51 13.93
N ARG A 246 6.33 -8.75 14.19
CA ARG A 246 5.56 -9.11 15.40
C ARG A 246 6.16 -10.20 16.26
N ARG A 247 6.96 -11.07 15.67
CA ARG A 247 7.78 -12.04 16.40
C ARG A 247 9.23 -11.64 16.18
N PRO A 248 9.79 -10.77 17.05
CA PRO A 248 11.22 -10.47 16.96
C PRO A 248 12.00 -11.78 16.87
N PRO A 249 13.12 -11.80 16.12
CA PRO A 249 13.92 -13.01 15.96
C PRO A 249 14.14 -13.65 17.32
N ARG A 250 14.04 -14.99 17.37
CA ARG A 250 14.13 -15.73 18.63
C ARG A 250 15.36 -15.27 19.39
N SER A 251 15.18 -15.11 20.70
CA SER A 251 16.30 -14.83 21.58
C SER A 251 17.43 -15.82 21.27
N PRO A 252 18.70 -15.40 21.21
CA PRO A 252 19.83 -16.34 21.12
C PRO A 252 19.94 -17.26 22.35
N TYR A 253 19.03 -17.13 23.33
CA TYR A 253 18.87 -18.01 24.48
C TYR A 253 17.62 -18.91 24.40
N ASP A 254 16.86 -18.88 23.31
CA ASP A 254 15.65 -19.71 23.12
C ASP A 254 16.01 -21.11 22.61
N ALA A 255 16.00 -22.08 23.53
CA ALA A 255 16.37 -23.48 23.30
C ALA A 255 15.24 -24.36 22.70
N SER A 256 14.10 -23.78 22.30
CA SER A 256 12.88 -24.53 21.93
C SER A 256 12.99 -25.35 20.63
N VAL A 257 14.00 -25.10 19.79
CA VAL A 257 14.35 -25.98 18.65
C VAL A 257 15.73 -26.58 18.92
N ALA A 258 15.75 -27.88 19.22
CA ALA A 258 16.95 -28.70 19.40
C ALA A 258 17.97 -28.26 20.48
N GLY A 259 17.64 -27.30 21.34
CA GLY A 259 18.54 -26.91 22.44
C GLY A 259 19.78 -26.11 22.03
N ILE A 260 19.70 -25.39 20.90
CA ILE A 260 20.73 -24.44 20.43
C ILE A 260 20.13 -23.04 20.45
#